data_AF-A0A5B8UM22-F1
#
_entry.id   AF-A0A5B8UM22-F1
#
_cell.length_a   1.000
_cell.length_b   1.000
_cell.length_c   1.000
_cell.angle_alpha   90.00
_cell.angle_beta   90.00
_cell.angle_gamma   90.00
#
_symmetry.space_group_name_H-M   'P 1'
#
loop_
_entity.id
_entity.type
_entity.pdbx_description
1 polymer ?
#
loop_
_entity_poly.entity_id
_entity_poly.type
_entity_poly.pdbx_seq_one_letter_code
_entity_poly.pdbx_strand_id
1 'polypeptide(L)'
;MRRYFLIFSFTVFGCASNQQPVRQSEEASGNNRCLVYPKAIDSLQVKDLYDSAQWYIYTWSCNQSYLPKSRSSKSVTFGELPLKFKDLSLKHDTLQLNFDFVDESEAYPILPSMTRDNKELVTSVGFDMKARKRIYMGSPNGFTIVEKGIATRYENPLQPEVLSYIKGNWNKLNDCFKRLGELKGIRQ
;
A
#
# COMPACT_ATOMS: atom_id res chain seq x y z
N MET A 1 -42.31 34.06 39.10
CA MET A 1 -41.95 35.25 38.30
C MET A 1 -40.67 34.92 37.53
N ARG A 2 -40.73 34.77 36.20
CA ARG A 2 -40.15 35.70 35.20
C ARG A 2 -38.78 36.24 35.66
N ARG A 3 -37.67 35.97 34.96
CA ARG A 3 -37.34 36.55 33.65
C ARG A 3 -36.37 35.67 32.85
N TYR A 4 -36.68 35.55 31.56
CA TYR A 4 -35.78 35.10 30.50
C TYR A 4 -34.70 36.17 30.24
N PHE A 5 -33.46 35.76 30.01
CA PHE A 5 -32.48 36.56 29.29
C PHE A 5 -31.92 35.75 28.13
N LEU A 6 -32.42 36.07 26.94
CA LEU A 6 -31.82 35.83 25.65
C LEU A 6 -30.69 36.84 25.45
N ILE A 7 -29.46 36.38 25.19
CA ILE A 7 -28.50 37.18 24.41
C ILE A 7 -27.84 36.25 23.38
N PHE A 8 -28.17 36.55 22.13
CA PHE A 8 -27.57 36.08 20.90
C PHE A 8 -26.26 36.86 20.69
N SER A 9 -25.14 36.17 20.52
CA SER A 9 -23.92 36.76 19.95
C SER A 9 -23.40 35.87 18.84
N PHE A 10 -23.83 36.19 17.63
CA PHE A 10 -23.29 35.68 16.37
C PHE A 10 -21.96 36.39 16.11
N THR A 11 -20.83 35.69 16.30
CA THR A 11 -19.53 36.13 15.77
C THR A 11 -19.29 35.42 14.45
N VAL A 12 -19.55 36.14 13.36
CA VAL A 12 -19.17 35.72 12.00
C VAL A 12 -17.67 35.99 11.85
N PHE A 13 -16.84 34.97 12.04
CA PHE A 13 -15.45 35.02 11.61
C PHE A 13 -15.42 34.87 10.09
N GLY A 14 -15.17 35.99 9.41
CA GLY A 14 -14.88 36.01 7.98
C GLY A 14 -13.56 35.30 7.70
N CYS A 15 -13.61 34.15 7.02
CA CYS A 15 -12.45 33.57 6.38
C CYS A 15 -12.08 34.44 5.17
N ALA A 16 -11.06 35.29 5.31
CA ALA A 16 -10.31 35.82 4.18
C ALA A 16 -9.57 34.64 3.52
N SER A 17 -10.24 33.97 2.60
CA SER A 17 -9.64 32.91 1.78
C SER A 17 -8.77 33.58 0.73
N ASN A 18 -7.53 33.85 1.11
CA ASN A 18 -6.47 34.26 0.21
C ASN A 18 -6.01 33.00 -0.54
N GLN A 19 -6.82 32.53 -1.49
CA GLN A 19 -6.43 31.47 -2.41
C GLN A 19 -5.40 32.05 -3.36
N GLN A 20 -4.13 31.88 -3.01
CA GLN A 20 -3.08 31.89 -4.01
C GLN A 20 -3.45 30.85 -5.07
N PRO A 21 -3.39 31.19 -6.38
CA PRO A 21 -3.57 30.20 -7.42
C PRO A 21 -2.50 29.13 -7.21
N VAL A 22 -2.95 27.95 -6.82
CA VAL A 22 -2.14 26.74 -6.85
C VAL A 22 -1.60 26.68 -8.27
N ARG A 23 -0.29 26.92 -8.40
CA ARG A 23 0.48 26.56 -9.59
C ARG A 23 0.19 25.07 -9.80
N GLN A 24 -0.70 24.78 -10.73
CA GLN A 24 -0.77 23.50 -11.40
C GLN A 24 0.59 23.35 -12.06
N SER A 25 1.51 22.70 -11.35
CA SER A 25 2.73 22.19 -11.96
C SER A 25 2.28 21.27 -13.07
N GLU A 26 2.67 21.64 -14.28
CA GLU A 26 2.48 20.93 -15.52
C GLU A 26 2.51 19.42 -15.30
N GLU A 27 1.42 18.79 -15.71
CA GLU A 27 1.30 17.36 -15.89
C GLU A 27 2.45 16.87 -16.77
N ALA A 28 3.44 16.23 -16.14
CA ALA A 28 4.22 15.24 -16.84
C ALA A 28 3.25 14.12 -17.24
N SER A 29 2.83 14.17 -18.50
CA SER A 29 2.06 13.16 -19.22
C SER A 29 2.67 11.76 -19.04
N GLY A 30 2.19 11.07 -18.00
CA GLY A 30 2.34 9.66 -17.76
C GLY A 30 1.23 9.29 -16.80
N ASN A 31 0.24 8.51 -17.26
CA ASN A 31 -0.90 8.06 -16.47
C ASN A 31 -0.42 7.24 -15.25
N ASN A 32 0.04 7.91 -14.19
CA ASN A 32 0.58 7.28 -13.00
C ASN A 32 -0.57 6.86 -12.09
N ARG A 33 -1.30 5.82 -12.53
CA ARG A 33 -2.51 5.29 -11.88
C ARG A 33 -2.27 4.74 -10.47
N CYS A 34 -1.02 4.67 -10.04
CA CYS A 34 -0.62 4.12 -8.75
C CYS A 34 -1.01 4.98 -7.55
N LEU A 35 -1.23 6.29 -7.74
CA LEU A 35 -1.67 7.21 -6.67
C LEU A 35 -3.19 7.47 -6.70
N VAL A 36 -3.95 6.60 -7.38
CA VAL A 36 -5.42 6.64 -7.34
C VAL A 36 -5.89 5.80 -6.17
N TYR A 37 -6.34 6.46 -5.12
CA TYR A 37 -6.77 5.81 -3.89
C TYR A 37 -8.25 5.38 -3.97
N PRO A 38 -8.60 4.21 -3.41
CA PRO A 38 -10.00 3.87 -3.20
C PRO A 38 -10.69 4.90 -2.31
N LYS A 39 -11.97 5.21 -2.58
CA LYS A 39 -12.76 6.20 -1.82
C LYS A 39 -12.71 5.97 -0.30
N ALA A 40 -12.66 4.71 0.14
CA ALA A 40 -12.57 4.36 1.55
C ALA A 40 -11.25 4.83 2.19
N ILE A 41 -10.13 4.73 1.46
CA ILE A 41 -8.81 5.20 1.88
C ILE A 41 -8.77 6.73 1.96
N ASP A 42 -9.36 7.41 0.97
CA ASP A 42 -9.51 8.87 0.98
C ASP A 42 -10.36 9.34 2.17
N SER A 43 -11.51 8.70 2.37
CA SER A 43 -12.48 9.06 3.42
C SER A 43 -11.88 8.91 4.83
N LEU A 44 -11.07 7.87 5.02
CA LEU A 44 -10.38 7.61 6.29
C LEU A 44 -9.10 8.43 6.47
N GLN A 45 -8.62 9.11 5.42
CA GLN A 45 -7.37 9.88 5.43
C GLN A 45 -6.15 9.02 5.84
N VAL A 46 -6.03 7.83 5.22
CA VAL A 46 -4.99 6.82 5.52
C VAL A 46 -4.09 6.49 4.32
N LYS A 47 -3.85 7.47 3.46
CA LYS A 47 -3.03 7.31 2.24
C LYS A 47 -1.60 6.85 2.54
N ASP A 48 -0.97 7.43 3.54
CA ASP A 48 0.37 7.05 4.02
C ASP A 48 0.42 5.61 4.53
N LEU A 49 -0.61 5.13 5.22
CA LEU A 49 -0.71 3.73 5.67
C LEU A 49 -0.93 2.79 4.47
N TYR A 50 -1.72 3.23 3.49
CA TYR A 50 -1.92 2.51 2.23
C TYR A 50 -0.62 2.33 1.45
N ASP A 51 0.10 3.42 1.20
CA ASP A 51 1.38 3.40 0.50
C ASP A 51 2.41 2.54 1.27
N SER A 52 2.40 2.64 2.61
CA SER A 52 3.25 1.82 3.48
C SER A 52 2.89 0.33 3.38
N ALA A 53 1.61 -0.01 3.33
CA ALA A 53 1.16 -1.39 3.20
C ALA A 53 1.63 -2.01 1.88
N GLN A 54 1.42 -1.31 0.77
CA GLN A 54 1.91 -1.74 -0.54
C GLN A 54 3.43 -1.92 -0.53
N TRP A 55 4.15 -0.96 0.05
CA TRP A 55 5.60 -1.03 0.18
C TRP A 55 6.05 -2.28 0.93
N TYR A 56 5.46 -2.56 2.09
CA TYR A 56 5.77 -3.75 2.89
C TYR A 56 5.48 -5.04 2.12
N ILE A 57 4.32 -5.14 1.47
CA ILE A 57 3.93 -6.34 0.70
C ILE A 57 4.87 -6.56 -0.49
N TYR A 58 5.18 -5.51 -1.26
CA TYR A 58 6.11 -5.61 -2.37
C TYR A 58 7.49 -6.05 -1.92
N THR A 59 8.10 -5.37 -0.96
CA THR A 59 9.45 -5.69 -0.48
C THR A 59 9.55 -7.08 0.17
N TRP A 60 8.46 -7.56 0.79
CA TRP A 60 8.41 -8.91 1.32
C TRP A 60 8.55 -9.98 0.23
N SER A 61 7.81 -9.80 -0.88
CA SER A 61 7.69 -10.83 -1.92
C SER A 61 8.47 -10.55 -3.21
N CYS A 62 9.09 -9.38 -3.39
CA CYS A 62 9.52 -8.89 -4.70
C CYS A 62 10.45 -9.82 -5.48
N ASN A 63 11.40 -10.46 -4.80
CA ASN A 63 12.39 -11.34 -5.40
C ASN A 63 11.94 -12.81 -5.47
N GLN A 64 10.71 -13.10 -5.08
CA GLN A 64 10.15 -14.43 -5.11
C GLN A 64 9.56 -14.71 -6.50
N SER A 65 9.87 -15.87 -7.06
CA SER A 65 9.29 -16.32 -8.33
C SER A 65 7.80 -16.63 -8.17
N TYR A 66 7.01 -16.16 -9.12
CA TYR A 66 5.64 -16.58 -9.33
C TYR A 66 5.60 -17.79 -10.27
N LEU A 67 5.12 -18.92 -9.78
CA LEU A 67 5.09 -20.19 -10.49
C LEU A 67 3.63 -20.63 -10.72
N PRO A 68 2.94 -20.16 -11.77
CA PRO A 68 1.56 -20.55 -12.03
C PRO A 68 1.45 -22.05 -12.33
N LYS A 69 0.35 -22.69 -11.91
CA LYS A 69 0.07 -24.10 -12.26
C LYS A 69 -0.07 -24.33 -13.77
N SER A 70 -0.50 -23.31 -14.52
CA SER A 70 -0.51 -23.35 -15.98
C SER A 70 0.94 -23.47 -16.52
N ARG A 71 1.11 -24.11 -17.68
CA ARG A 71 2.43 -24.32 -18.32
C ARG A 71 2.99 -23.03 -18.97
N SER A 72 2.79 -21.87 -18.35
CA SER A 72 3.47 -20.65 -18.77
C SER A 72 4.99 -20.84 -18.63
N SER A 73 5.71 -20.51 -19.70
CA SER A 73 7.17 -20.54 -19.76
C SER A 73 7.81 -19.25 -19.24
N LYS A 74 7.01 -18.20 -19.00
CA LYS A 74 7.53 -16.91 -18.56
C LYS A 74 7.74 -16.94 -17.04
N SER A 75 9.00 -16.94 -16.64
CA SER A 75 9.38 -16.70 -15.25
C SER A 75 9.15 -15.22 -14.92
N VAL A 76 8.24 -14.95 -14.00
CA VAL A 76 7.92 -13.60 -13.48
C VAL A 76 8.08 -13.66 -11.97
N THR A 77 8.48 -12.56 -11.36
CA THR A 77 8.54 -12.41 -9.89
C THR A 77 7.38 -11.57 -9.37
N PHE A 78 7.07 -11.68 -8.08
CA PHE A 78 6.02 -10.85 -7.49
C PHE A 78 6.32 -9.34 -7.52
N GLY A 79 7.58 -8.92 -7.66
CA GLY A 79 7.94 -7.51 -7.85
C GLY A 79 7.52 -6.93 -9.20
N GLU A 80 7.25 -7.78 -10.18
CA GLU A 80 6.79 -7.40 -11.52
C GLU A 80 5.26 -7.36 -11.62
N LEU A 81 4.56 -7.98 -10.67
CA LEU A 81 3.11 -8.14 -10.70
C LEU A 81 2.37 -6.93 -10.11
N PRO A 82 1.21 -6.55 -10.67
CA PRO A 82 0.33 -5.58 -10.03
C PRO A 82 -0.17 -6.07 -8.66
N LEU A 83 -0.20 -5.15 -7.70
CA LEU A 83 -0.80 -5.33 -6.40
C LEU A 83 -2.06 -4.47 -6.31
N LYS A 84 -3.23 -5.10 -6.23
CA LYS A 84 -4.52 -4.41 -6.19
C LYS A 84 -5.08 -4.37 -4.79
N PHE A 85 -5.68 -3.24 -4.40
CA PHE A 85 -6.45 -3.15 -3.18
C PHE A 85 -7.70 -4.03 -3.27
N LYS A 86 -7.90 -4.87 -2.26
CA LYS A 86 -9.06 -5.75 -2.15
C LYS A 86 -10.12 -5.11 -1.27
N ASP A 87 -9.77 -4.91 0.00
CA ASP A 87 -10.65 -4.34 1.01
C ASP A 87 -9.82 -3.84 2.21
N LEU A 88 -10.54 -3.30 3.20
CA LEU A 88 -9.98 -2.95 4.50
C LEU A 88 -10.93 -3.41 5.60
N SER A 89 -10.39 -3.62 6.80
CA SER A 89 -11.18 -3.82 8.01
C SER A 89 -10.64 -2.94 9.13
N LEU A 90 -11.55 -2.35 9.91
CA LEU A 90 -11.23 -1.53 11.07
C LEU A 90 -11.84 -2.21 12.30
N LYS A 91 -10.99 -2.61 13.24
CA LYS A 91 -11.41 -3.22 14.51
C LYS A 91 -10.72 -2.51 15.66
N HIS A 92 -11.50 -1.75 16.43
CA HIS A 92 -10.97 -0.79 17.41
C HIS A 92 -9.99 0.17 16.71
N ASP A 93 -8.79 0.35 17.27
CA ASP A 93 -7.74 1.21 16.71
C ASP A 93 -6.84 0.49 15.69
N THR A 94 -7.21 -0.72 15.25
CA THR A 94 -6.44 -1.48 14.25
C THR A 94 -7.08 -1.40 12.88
N LEU A 95 -6.37 -0.81 11.91
CA LEU A 95 -6.72 -0.83 10.49
C LEU A 95 -5.91 -1.94 9.79
N GLN A 96 -6.61 -2.91 9.20
CA GLN A 96 -6.02 -3.89 8.30
C GLN A 96 -6.34 -3.50 6.85
N LEU A 97 -5.30 -3.46 6.02
CA LEU A 97 -5.42 -3.25 4.58
C LEU A 97 -5.08 -4.55 3.86
N ASN A 98 -5.97 -5.01 2.98
CA ASN A 98 -5.80 -6.25 2.22
C ASN A 98 -5.62 -5.94 0.74
N PHE A 99 -4.68 -6.66 0.12
CA PHE A 99 -4.34 -6.56 -1.27
C PHE A 99 -4.32 -7.96 -1.90
N ASP A 100 -4.28 -8.00 -3.22
CA ASP A 100 -4.05 -9.21 -4.00
C ASP A 100 -3.02 -8.92 -5.10
N PHE A 101 -2.05 -9.83 -5.27
CA PHE A 101 -1.26 -9.85 -6.50
C PHE A 101 -2.15 -10.34 -7.64
N VAL A 102 -2.03 -9.75 -8.82
CA VAL A 102 -2.85 -10.12 -9.98
C VAL A 102 -1.96 -10.59 -11.11
N ASP A 103 -2.27 -11.74 -11.68
CA ASP A 103 -1.72 -12.13 -12.97
C ASP A 103 -2.53 -11.42 -14.05
N GLU A 104 -1.93 -10.48 -14.77
CA GLU A 104 -2.61 -9.74 -15.85
C GLU A 104 -3.04 -10.64 -17.00
N SER A 105 -2.37 -11.78 -17.20
CA SER A 105 -2.74 -12.72 -18.26
C SER A 105 -4.02 -13.49 -17.93
N GLU A 106 -4.27 -13.75 -16.64
CA GLU A 106 -5.47 -14.46 -16.18
C GLU A 106 -6.55 -13.49 -15.68
N ALA A 107 -6.20 -12.22 -15.39
CA ALA A 107 -7.06 -11.18 -14.83
C ALA A 107 -7.69 -11.51 -13.46
N TYR A 108 -7.15 -12.50 -12.73
CA TYR A 108 -7.62 -12.91 -11.40
C TYR A 108 -6.56 -12.69 -10.31
N PRO A 109 -6.99 -12.51 -9.04
CA PRO A 109 -6.12 -12.60 -7.89
C PRO A 109 -5.32 -13.90 -7.85
N ILE A 110 -4.03 -13.82 -7.55
CA ILE A 110 -3.17 -14.98 -7.35
C ILE A 110 -3.40 -15.50 -5.93
N LEU A 111 -4.06 -16.64 -5.84
CA LEU A 111 -4.18 -17.38 -4.59
C LEU A 111 -2.98 -18.32 -4.41
N PRO A 112 -2.54 -18.61 -3.17
CA PRO A 112 -1.51 -19.62 -2.91
C PRO A 112 -1.76 -20.94 -3.64
N SER A 113 -3.02 -21.42 -3.64
CA SER A 113 -3.44 -22.65 -4.31
C SER A 113 -3.31 -22.64 -5.84
N MET A 114 -3.07 -21.49 -6.46
CA MET A 114 -2.84 -21.35 -7.91
C MET A 114 -1.35 -21.44 -8.28
N THR A 115 -0.46 -21.40 -7.29
CA THR A 115 0.99 -21.56 -7.46
C THR A 115 1.38 -23.05 -7.39
N ARG A 116 2.44 -23.45 -8.09
CA ARG A 116 2.92 -24.85 -8.11
C ARG A 116 3.45 -25.31 -6.76
N ASP A 117 4.02 -24.40 -6.00
CA ASP A 117 4.63 -24.61 -4.69
C ASP A 117 3.67 -24.32 -3.52
N ASN A 118 2.42 -23.94 -3.80
CA ASN A 118 1.44 -23.49 -2.80
C ASN A 118 2.00 -22.41 -1.87
N LYS A 119 2.81 -21.51 -2.43
CA LYS A 119 3.56 -20.55 -1.64
C LYS A 119 2.65 -19.61 -0.88
N GLU A 120 2.92 -19.47 0.41
CA GLU A 120 2.24 -18.48 1.23
C GLU A 120 2.60 -17.06 0.80
N LEU A 121 1.57 -16.25 0.57
CA LEU A 121 1.71 -14.86 0.16
C LEU A 121 1.30 -13.94 1.30
N VAL A 122 2.17 -12.99 1.61
CA VAL A 122 1.81 -11.88 2.47
C VAL A 122 1.07 -10.86 1.63
N THR A 123 -0.18 -10.61 1.97
CA THR A 123 -1.06 -9.72 1.19
C THR A 123 -1.86 -8.76 2.06
N SER A 124 -1.63 -8.75 3.38
CA SER A 124 -2.24 -7.79 4.27
C SER A 124 -1.26 -7.19 5.26
N VAL A 125 -1.59 -5.99 5.73
CA VAL A 125 -0.82 -5.27 6.75
C VAL A 125 -1.79 -4.64 7.74
N GLY A 126 -1.58 -4.92 9.03
CA GLY A 126 -2.31 -4.31 10.13
C GLY A 126 -1.54 -3.15 10.75
N PHE A 127 -2.21 -2.04 11.00
CA PHE A 127 -1.65 -0.83 11.60
C PHE A 127 -2.41 -0.40 12.84
N ASP A 128 -1.68 0.10 13.83
CA ASP A 128 -2.22 0.92 14.90
C ASP A 128 -2.51 2.31 14.33
N MET A 129 -3.78 2.70 14.31
CA MET A 129 -4.23 3.97 13.72
C MET A 129 -3.74 5.19 14.49
N LYS A 130 -3.56 5.08 15.82
CA LYS A 130 -3.14 6.19 16.67
C LYS A 130 -1.63 6.42 16.55
N ALA A 131 -0.85 5.35 16.61
CA ALA A 131 0.60 5.39 16.48
C ALA A 131 1.08 5.46 15.03
N ARG A 132 0.20 5.15 14.06
CA ARG A 132 0.51 4.97 12.64
C ARG A 132 1.67 3.98 12.42
N LYS A 133 1.66 2.89 13.19
CA LYS A 133 2.72 1.86 13.18
C LYS A 133 2.15 0.53 12.76
N ARG A 134 2.92 -0.21 11.94
CA ARG A 134 2.58 -1.58 11.59
C ARG A 134 2.62 -2.47 12.84
N ILE A 135 1.59 -3.29 13.02
CA ILE A 135 1.46 -4.28 14.11
C ILE A 135 1.76 -5.69 13.61
N TYR A 136 1.32 -6.02 12.40
CA TYR A 136 1.52 -7.32 11.78
C TYR A 136 1.45 -7.25 10.25
N MET A 137 1.88 -8.33 9.61
CA MET A 137 1.59 -8.64 8.21
C MET A 137 0.82 -9.97 8.15
N GLY A 138 -0.06 -10.17 7.18
CA GLY A 138 -0.90 -11.36 7.11
C GLY A 138 -1.00 -11.97 5.72
N SER A 139 -1.42 -13.23 5.68
CA SER A 139 -1.73 -13.97 4.46
C SER A 139 -3.24 -14.16 4.29
N PRO A 140 -3.72 -14.43 3.05
CA PRO A 140 -5.11 -14.78 2.80
C PRO A 140 -5.60 -16.01 3.58
N ASN A 141 -4.68 -16.89 3.99
CA ASN A 141 -4.99 -18.12 4.71
C ASN A 141 -5.09 -17.92 6.24
N GLY A 142 -4.98 -16.68 6.73
CA GLY A 142 -5.09 -16.34 8.16
C GLY A 142 -3.78 -16.43 8.93
N PHE A 143 -2.66 -16.75 8.28
CA PHE A 143 -1.35 -16.68 8.92
C PHE A 143 -0.97 -15.22 9.18
N THR A 144 -0.34 -14.97 10.32
CA THR A 144 0.07 -13.64 10.75
C THR A 144 1.56 -13.66 11.09
N ILE A 145 2.30 -12.69 10.55
CA ILE A 145 3.73 -12.49 10.78
C ILE A 145 3.91 -11.30 11.70
N VAL A 146 4.58 -11.56 12.82
CA VAL A 146 5.11 -10.56 13.74
C VAL A 146 6.53 -10.99 14.06
N GLU A 147 7.49 -10.56 13.23
CA GLU A 147 8.87 -11.01 13.35
C GLU A 147 9.78 -9.84 13.72
N LYS A 148 10.33 -9.87 14.93
CA LYS A 148 11.23 -8.82 15.41
C LYS A 148 12.68 -9.12 15.02
N GLY A 149 13.41 -8.10 14.58
CA GLY A 149 14.85 -8.17 14.34
C GLY A 149 15.26 -7.35 13.12
N ILE A 150 16.38 -6.62 13.22
CA ILE A 150 16.85 -5.74 12.13
C ILE A 150 17.18 -6.47 10.82
N ALA A 151 17.42 -7.78 10.90
CA ALA A 151 17.71 -8.64 9.75
C ALA A 151 16.45 -9.19 9.06
N THR A 152 15.25 -8.89 9.58
CA THR A 152 14.00 -9.36 8.99
C THR A 152 13.46 -8.34 8.00
N ARG A 153 12.83 -8.80 6.93
CA ARG A 153 12.09 -7.92 5.99
C ARG A 153 10.88 -7.27 6.66
N TYR A 154 10.45 -7.82 7.80
CA TYR A 154 9.43 -7.21 8.62
C TYR A 154 9.99 -5.88 9.12
N GLU A 155 10.97 -5.85 10.02
CA GLU A 155 11.47 -4.58 10.60
C GLU A 155 12.21 -3.70 9.59
N ASN A 156 13.00 -4.29 8.70
CA ASN A 156 13.73 -3.55 7.66
C ASN A 156 13.37 -4.10 6.27
N PRO A 157 12.40 -3.47 5.57
CA PRO A 157 11.97 -3.86 4.23
C PRO A 157 13.07 -3.81 3.17
N LEU A 158 14.10 -2.98 3.36
CA LEU A 158 15.21 -2.79 2.44
C LEU A 158 16.44 -3.59 2.88
N GLN A 159 16.25 -4.89 3.12
CA GLN A 159 17.37 -5.80 3.27
C GLN A 159 18.27 -5.75 2.01
N PRO A 160 19.57 -6.05 2.12
CA PRO A 160 20.51 -5.94 1.00
C PRO A 160 20.06 -6.68 -0.26
N GLU A 161 19.46 -7.86 -0.13
CA GLU A 161 18.97 -8.65 -1.25
C GLU A 161 17.71 -8.07 -1.90
N VAL A 162 16.86 -7.39 -1.13
CA VAL A 162 15.68 -6.66 -1.66
C VAL A 162 16.16 -5.45 -2.46
N LEU A 163 17.10 -4.68 -1.91
CA LEU A 163 17.65 -3.51 -2.59
C LEU A 163 18.39 -3.91 -3.88
N SER A 164 19.19 -4.97 -3.81
CA SER A 164 19.87 -5.55 -4.98
C SER A 164 18.86 -5.98 -6.04
N TYR A 165 17.78 -6.66 -5.63
CA TYR A 165 16.71 -7.08 -6.54
C TYR A 165 16.03 -5.89 -7.23
N ILE A 166 15.62 -4.86 -6.47
CA ILE A 166 14.96 -3.66 -7.00
C ILE A 166 15.85 -2.97 -8.04
N LYS A 167 17.14 -2.79 -7.73
CA LYS A 167 18.10 -2.14 -8.64
C LYS A 167 18.34 -2.96 -9.91
N GLY A 168 18.55 -4.27 -9.76
CA GLY A 168 18.82 -5.17 -10.89
C GLY A 168 17.61 -5.39 -11.81
N ASN A 169 16.39 -5.22 -11.31
CA ASN A 169 15.16 -5.50 -12.05
C ASN A 169 14.29 -4.27 -12.30
N TRP A 170 14.79 -3.04 -12.07
CA TRP A 170 13.98 -1.82 -12.07
C TRP A 170 13.05 -1.72 -13.27
N ASN A 171 13.54 -1.96 -14.49
CA ASN A 171 12.76 -1.81 -15.72
C ASN A 171 11.62 -2.82 -15.87
N LYS A 172 11.65 -3.93 -15.10
CA LYS A 172 10.62 -4.97 -15.08
C LYS A 172 9.62 -4.79 -13.93
N LEU A 173 10.00 -4.06 -12.89
CA LEU A 173 9.16 -3.86 -11.72
C LEU A 173 7.83 -3.22 -12.12
N ASN A 174 6.78 -3.59 -11.39
CA ASN A 174 5.49 -2.96 -11.51
C ASN A 174 5.60 -1.43 -11.32
N ASP A 175 4.82 -0.66 -12.08
CA ASP A 175 4.84 0.81 -12.03
C ASP A 175 4.62 1.37 -10.63
N CYS A 176 3.73 0.76 -9.85
CA CYS A 176 3.43 1.20 -8.51
C CYS A 176 4.58 0.90 -7.55
N PHE A 177 5.26 -0.24 -7.75
CA PHE A 177 6.44 -0.56 -6.97
C PHE A 177 7.61 0.38 -7.29
N LYS A 178 7.84 0.71 -8.57
CA LYS A 178 8.83 1.73 -8.97
C LYS A 178 8.52 3.07 -8.31
N ARG A 179 7.26 3.52 -8.38
CA ARG A 179 6.85 4.80 -7.80
C ARG A 179 7.07 4.85 -6.29
N LEU A 180 6.71 3.80 -5.56
CA LEU A 180 7.01 3.70 -4.14
C LEU A 180 8.53 3.72 -3.88
N GLY A 181 9.32 3.05 -4.71
CA GLY A 181 10.78 3.08 -4.64
C GLY A 181 11.39 4.47 -4.85
N GLU A 182 10.87 5.25 -5.79
CA GLU A 182 11.25 6.66 -6.00
C GLU A 182 10.95 7.52 -4.77
N LEU A 183 9.75 7.37 -4.20
CA LEU A 183 9.36 8.07 -2.96
C LEU A 183 10.24 7.72 -1.76
N LYS A 184 10.88 6.54 -1.79
CA LYS A 184 11.86 6.09 -0.79
C LYS A 184 13.31 6.45 -1.17
N GLY A 185 13.53 7.17 -2.27
CA GLY A 185 14.85 7.63 -2.70
C GLY A 185 15.76 6.53 -3.27
N ILE A 186 15.19 5.39 -3.72
CA ILE A 186 15.98 4.29 -4.29
C ILE A 186 16.52 4.62 -5.68
N ARG A 187 15.76 5.41 -6.43
CA ARG A 187 16.12 5.95 -7.74
C ARG A 187 15.60 7.39 -7.82
N GLN A 188 16.48 8.30 -8.22
CA GLN A 188 16.19 9.71 -8.48
C GLN A 188 16.36 9.98 -9.97
#